data_AF-A0A6A8Q130-F1
#
_entry.id   AF-A0A6A8Q130-F1
#
_cell.length_a   1.000
_cell.length_b   1.000
_cell.length_c   1.000
_cell.angle_alpha   90.00
_cell.angle_beta   90.00
_cell.angle_gamma   90.00
#
_symmetry.space_group_name_H-M   'P 1'
#
loop_
_entity.id
_entity.type
_entity.pdbx_description
1 polymer ?
#
loop_
_entity_poly.entity_id
_entity_poly.type
_entity_poly.pdbx_seq_one_letter_code
_entity_poly.pdbx_strand_id
1 'polypeptide(L)'
;MNEKKKKIAIPLAILCGGLAIATTALIAIKARRHKIANQLQKENLLQNFKKLQKQLKELLGYKIVNEINVFHEQEVLRGSLKINNKSETKVIEEETLRLKDAITLLISKIKNQINQKELEFAKFNEIKDKLQEYIKNELSKQEYEHIKQNIENELNKYTPISLESTLIEIQNATNNLIKLLNESTKEKDNIDNLNAKEQLKASISQANQLLPQLSDNDSEIAKAKKSLDAEIKNANQAVTSNNTASMQSAKTTLDAKIAQVNQQLQQFNKEKENKFNELKQTRSQIDAFINANKNNPNYTALVRNLTNAKEAKKSVSESSNKSEIIAANQALQQALQTAQSAKTEADRTNGDAKAKLSASLSTAKELVKKLVDSDSKIQQAKTQLDQEIQKVESAIASNNTAAIQALQKPFDTKISEIQNQLTEFNKDKTNKFNELKQTRSQIDAFINANKNNPNYTALVRDLTNAKEAKKSVSESSNKSEIIAANQALQQALQTAQSAKTEADRTNGDAKAKLSTSLTTAKELVKKLVD
;
A
#
# COMPACT_ATOMS: atom_id res chain seq x y z
N MET A 1 -143.33 30.08 -137.34
CA MET A 1 -143.71 28.68 -137.07
C MET A 1 -142.53 27.95 -136.44
N ASN A 2 -142.81 27.19 -135.37
CA ASN A 2 -141.97 26.23 -134.62
C ASN A 2 -140.91 25.46 -135.44
N GLU A 3 -139.74 25.11 -134.88
CA GLU A 3 -139.44 23.89 -134.08
C GLU A 3 -137.97 23.83 -133.56
N LYS A 4 -137.69 22.83 -132.70
CA LYS A 4 -136.71 22.67 -131.59
C LYS A 4 -135.30 22.11 -131.92
N LYS A 5 -134.43 22.17 -130.87
CA LYS A 5 -133.32 21.25 -130.40
C LYS A 5 -131.90 21.87 -130.51
N LYS A 6 -130.92 21.72 -129.60
CA LYS A 6 -130.70 21.00 -128.32
C LYS A 6 -129.44 21.62 -127.63
N LYS A 7 -129.43 21.74 -126.30
CA LYS A 7 -128.26 22.14 -125.47
C LYS A 7 -127.30 20.94 -125.26
N ILE A 8 -125.99 21.20 -125.22
CA ILE A 8 -124.98 20.33 -124.55
C ILE A 8 -124.04 21.22 -123.73
N ALA A 9 -123.98 20.93 -122.43
CA ALA A 9 -122.99 21.42 -121.48
C ALA A 9 -121.96 20.31 -121.24
N ILE A 10 -120.67 20.65 -121.18
CA ILE A 10 -119.61 19.75 -120.68
C ILE A 10 -118.82 20.50 -119.59
N PRO A 11 -118.50 19.86 -118.45
CA PRO A 11 -118.12 20.55 -117.22
C PRO A 11 -116.61 20.66 -117.02
N LEU A 12 -116.28 21.66 -116.21
CA LEU A 12 -115.03 21.95 -115.54
C LEU A 12 -114.75 20.86 -114.47
N ALA A 13 -114.02 19.79 -114.82
CA ALA A 13 -113.46 18.84 -113.84
C ALA A 13 -112.29 18.06 -114.47
N ILE A 14 -111.31 17.66 -113.66
CA ILE A 14 -110.07 16.91 -114.01
C ILE A 14 -108.85 17.81 -114.33
N LEU A 15 -108.53 18.74 -113.43
CA LEU A 15 -107.14 19.18 -113.19
C LEU A 15 -106.77 19.15 -111.68
N CYS A 16 -107.60 18.53 -110.83
CA CYS A 16 -107.36 18.34 -109.39
C CYS A 16 -106.97 16.90 -109.00
N GLY A 17 -106.76 15.98 -109.95
CA GLY A 17 -106.40 14.58 -109.68
C GLY A 17 -104.90 14.32 -109.46
N GLY A 18 -104.01 15.22 -109.89
CA GLY A 18 -102.56 15.02 -109.79
C GLY A 18 -101.97 15.32 -108.40
N LEU A 19 -102.62 16.16 -107.59
CA LEU A 19 -102.07 16.63 -106.31
C LEU A 19 -102.39 15.69 -105.13
N ALA A 20 -103.51 14.97 -105.19
CA ALA A 20 -103.95 14.05 -104.13
C ALA A 20 -103.12 12.76 -104.08
N ILE A 21 -102.77 12.19 -105.24
CA ILE A 21 -101.96 10.96 -105.33
C ILE A 21 -100.51 11.24 -104.88
N ALA A 22 -99.98 12.43 -105.18
CA ALA A 22 -98.66 12.85 -104.69
C ALA A 22 -98.63 13.01 -103.15
N THR A 23 -99.71 13.48 -102.52
CA THR A 23 -99.79 13.63 -101.05
C THR A 23 -99.98 12.31 -100.33
N THR A 24 -100.79 11.38 -100.85
CA THR A 24 -100.95 10.04 -100.22
C THR A 24 -99.68 9.20 -100.37
N ALA A 25 -99.00 9.30 -101.52
CA ALA A 25 -97.69 8.68 -101.72
C ALA A 25 -96.62 9.30 -100.81
N LEU A 26 -96.60 10.63 -100.61
CA LEU A 26 -95.68 11.28 -99.67
C LEU A 26 -95.95 10.87 -98.22
N ILE A 27 -97.21 10.75 -97.78
CA ILE A 27 -97.56 10.30 -96.42
C ILE A 27 -97.17 8.83 -96.21
N ALA A 28 -97.41 7.96 -97.19
CA ALA A 28 -97.00 6.56 -97.14
C ALA A 28 -95.47 6.37 -97.21
N ILE A 29 -94.77 7.20 -97.99
CA ILE A 29 -93.30 7.25 -98.04
C ILE A 29 -92.74 7.79 -96.73
N LYS A 30 -93.37 8.80 -96.11
CA LYS A 30 -92.97 9.36 -94.81
C LYS A 30 -93.23 8.37 -93.68
N ALA A 31 -94.36 7.65 -93.68
CA ALA A 31 -94.67 6.59 -92.73
C ALA A 31 -93.77 5.35 -92.92
N ARG A 32 -93.44 4.95 -94.15
CA ARG A 32 -92.43 3.91 -94.43
C ARG A 32 -91.03 4.35 -94.03
N ARG A 33 -90.61 5.59 -94.32
CA ARG A 33 -89.33 6.15 -93.86
C ARG A 33 -89.27 6.21 -92.33
N HIS A 34 -90.36 6.57 -91.67
CA HIS A 34 -90.46 6.59 -90.20
C HIS A 34 -90.44 5.18 -89.59
N LYS A 35 -91.06 4.19 -90.26
CA LYS A 35 -91.01 2.77 -89.86
C LYS A 35 -89.62 2.17 -90.09
N ILE A 36 -88.98 2.46 -91.22
CA ILE A 36 -87.60 2.05 -91.55
C ILE A 36 -86.61 2.71 -90.58
N ALA A 37 -86.76 4.01 -90.29
CA ALA A 37 -85.93 4.72 -89.32
C ALA A 37 -86.10 4.15 -87.90
N ASN A 38 -87.33 3.88 -87.45
CA ASN A 38 -87.57 3.23 -86.15
C ASN A 38 -87.03 1.80 -86.09
N GLN A 39 -87.08 1.06 -87.20
CA GLN A 39 -86.55 -0.30 -87.30
C GLN A 39 -85.01 -0.30 -87.28
N LEU A 40 -84.38 0.61 -88.02
CA LEU A 40 -82.93 0.84 -87.99
C LEU A 40 -82.45 1.31 -86.61
N GLN A 41 -83.22 2.18 -85.94
CA GLN A 41 -82.94 2.63 -84.57
C GLN A 41 -83.05 1.48 -83.56
N LYS A 42 -84.08 0.64 -83.66
CA LYS A 42 -84.24 -0.57 -82.83
C LYS A 42 -83.10 -1.57 -83.06
N GLU A 43 -82.68 -1.74 -84.30
CA GLU A 43 -81.59 -2.64 -84.68
C GLU A 43 -80.24 -2.15 -84.15
N ASN A 44 -79.97 -0.84 -84.24
CA ASN A 44 -78.80 -0.20 -83.63
C ASN A 44 -78.79 -0.31 -82.09
N LEU A 45 -79.95 -0.11 -81.44
CA LEU A 45 -80.14 -0.32 -80.00
C LEU A 45 -79.84 -1.77 -79.60
N LEU A 46 -80.35 -2.74 -80.34
CA LEU A 46 -80.13 -4.16 -80.07
C LEU A 46 -78.66 -4.58 -80.29
N GLN A 47 -77.99 -4.01 -81.29
CA GLN A 47 -76.55 -4.22 -81.50
C GLN A 47 -75.72 -3.65 -80.35
N ASN A 48 -76.02 -2.43 -79.91
CA ASN A 48 -75.36 -1.81 -78.75
C ASN A 48 -75.61 -2.63 -77.46
N PHE A 49 -76.85 -3.07 -77.24
CA PHE A 49 -77.22 -3.96 -76.14
C PHE A 49 -76.38 -5.24 -76.14
N LYS A 50 -76.27 -5.94 -77.28
CA LYS A 50 -75.45 -7.16 -77.40
C LYS A 50 -73.98 -6.90 -77.13
N LYS A 51 -73.45 -5.75 -77.55
CA LYS A 51 -72.08 -5.34 -77.27
C LYS A 51 -71.85 -5.17 -75.76
N LEU A 52 -72.75 -4.47 -75.07
CA LEU A 52 -72.68 -4.30 -73.61
C LEU A 52 -72.85 -5.63 -72.86
N GLN A 53 -73.77 -6.49 -73.30
CA GLN A 53 -73.96 -7.83 -72.74
C GLN A 53 -72.66 -8.67 -72.84
N LYS A 54 -72.00 -8.63 -74.01
CA LYS A 54 -70.71 -9.30 -74.21
C LYS A 54 -69.62 -8.70 -73.30
N GLN A 55 -69.55 -7.38 -73.20
CA GLN A 55 -68.60 -6.69 -72.34
C GLN A 55 -68.77 -7.07 -70.87
N LEU A 56 -70.01 -7.09 -70.36
CA LEU A 56 -70.29 -7.52 -68.98
C LEU A 56 -69.85 -8.97 -68.74
N LYS A 57 -70.09 -9.86 -69.70
CA LYS A 57 -69.65 -11.27 -69.64
C LYS A 57 -68.13 -11.40 -69.64
N GLU A 58 -67.42 -10.64 -70.47
CA GLU A 58 -65.95 -10.63 -70.52
C GLU A 58 -65.36 -10.11 -69.20
N LEU A 59 -65.90 -9.00 -68.67
CA LEU A 59 -65.48 -8.43 -67.39
C LEU A 59 -65.66 -9.43 -66.24
N LEU A 60 -66.81 -10.11 -66.18
CA LEU A 60 -67.08 -11.15 -65.17
C LEU A 60 -66.15 -12.36 -65.29
N GLY A 61 -65.49 -12.56 -66.43
CA GLY A 61 -64.54 -13.65 -66.65
C GLY A 61 -63.10 -13.35 -66.24
N TYR A 62 -62.78 -12.11 -65.81
CA TYR A 62 -61.44 -11.80 -65.33
C TYR A 62 -61.12 -12.48 -64.00
N LYS A 63 -59.90 -13.03 -63.87
CA LYS A 63 -59.46 -13.77 -62.67
C LYS A 63 -59.67 -12.98 -61.36
N ILE A 64 -59.44 -11.66 -61.40
CA ILE A 64 -59.61 -10.75 -60.24
C ILE A 64 -61.06 -10.64 -59.76
N VAL A 65 -62.04 -10.94 -60.63
CA VAL A 65 -63.46 -10.89 -60.28
C VAL A 65 -63.84 -12.00 -59.30
N ASN A 66 -63.08 -13.10 -59.24
CA ASN A 66 -63.30 -14.16 -58.25
C ASN A 66 -63.13 -13.67 -56.80
N GLU A 67 -62.47 -12.53 -56.59
CA GLU A 67 -62.23 -11.93 -55.28
C GLU A 67 -63.24 -10.80 -54.96
N ILE A 68 -64.22 -10.56 -55.82
CA ILE A 68 -65.15 -9.44 -55.75
C ILE A 68 -66.59 -9.96 -55.63
N ASN A 69 -67.41 -9.33 -54.79
CA ASN A 69 -68.84 -9.61 -54.79
C ASN A 69 -69.51 -9.04 -56.05
N VAL A 70 -69.84 -9.94 -56.99
CA VAL A 70 -70.46 -9.62 -58.29
C VAL A 70 -71.88 -10.16 -58.45
N PHE A 71 -72.57 -10.44 -57.34
CA PHE A 71 -73.93 -11.01 -57.36
C PHE A 71 -74.92 -10.17 -58.19
N HIS A 72 -74.90 -8.84 -58.02
CA HIS A 72 -75.79 -7.93 -58.74
C HIS A 72 -75.52 -7.96 -60.25
N GLU A 73 -74.25 -7.92 -60.64
CA GLU A 73 -73.81 -7.91 -62.02
C GLU A 73 -74.08 -9.24 -62.74
N GLN A 74 -73.96 -10.36 -62.03
CA GLN A 74 -74.36 -11.68 -62.51
C GLN A 74 -75.87 -11.78 -62.74
N GLU A 75 -76.68 -11.25 -61.81
CA GLU A 75 -78.14 -11.21 -61.98
C GLU A 75 -78.56 -10.33 -63.17
N VAL A 76 -77.92 -9.17 -63.36
CA VAL A 76 -78.16 -8.31 -64.53
C VAL A 76 -77.79 -9.02 -65.83
N LEU A 77 -76.65 -9.71 -65.89
CA LEU A 77 -76.28 -10.51 -67.06
C LEU A 77 -77.30 -11.62 -67.33
N ARG A 78 -77.75 -12.36 -66.30
CA ARG A 78 -78.74 -13.44 -66.43
C ARG A 78 -80.10 -12.92 -66.93
N GLY A 79 -80.54 -11.77 -66.41
CA GLY A 79 -81.75 -11.08 -66.85
C GLY A 79 -81.67 -10.66 -68.32
N SER A 80 -80.52 -10.14 -68.75
CA SER A 80 -80.29 -9.64 -70.11
C SER A 80 -80.41 -10.71 -71.20
N LEU A 81 -80.23 -12.00 -70.87
CA LEU A 81 -80.34 -13.12 -71.82
C LEU A 81 -81.75 -13.30 -72.40
N LYS A 82 -82.77 -12.69 -71.76
CA LYS A 82 -84.17 -12.76 -72.21
C LYS A 82 -84.49 -11.77 -73.36
N ILE A 83 -83.60 -10.81 -73.64
CA ILE A 83 -83.81 -9.77 -74.66
C ILE A 83 -83.45 -10.29 -76.05
N ASN A 84 -84.35 -10.11 -77.02
CA ASN A 84 -84.19 -10.56 -78.40
C ASN A 84 -84.81 -9.58 -79.41
N ASN A 85 -84.81 -9.93 -80.70
CA ASN A 85 -85.33 -9.08 -81.77
C ASN A 85 -86.85 -8.78 -81.69
N LYS A 86 -87.60 -9.59 -80.93
CA LYS A 86 -89.04 -9.40 -80.67
C LYS A 86 -89.31 -8.49 -79.46
N SER A 87 -88.32 -8.21 -78.61
CA SER A 87 -88.48 -7.31 -77.45
C SER A 87 -88.89 -5.90 -77.89
N GLU A 88 -89.67 -5.20 -77.05
CA GLU A 88 -90.08 -3.82 -77.30
C GLU A 88 -88.89 -2.86 -77.21
N THR A 89 -88.90 -1.78 -78.01
CA THR A 89 -87.80 -0.80 -78.04
C THR A 89 -87.55 -0.19 -76.67
N LYS A 90 -88.59 0.15 -75.91
CA LYS A 90 -88.48 0.71 -74.55
C LYS A 90 -87.83 -0.26 -73.56
N VAL A 91 -88.17 -1.55 -73.65
CA VAL A 91 -87.57 -2.61 -72.82
C VAL A 91 -86.08 -2.80 -73.18
N ILE A 92 -85.73 -2.71 -74.47
CA ILE A 92 -84.33 -2.73 -74.93
C ILE A 92 -83.56 -1.52 -74.37
N GLU A 93 -84.15 -0.33 -74.36
CA GLU A 93 -83.54 0.89 -73.80
C GLU A 93 -83.30 0.80 -72.28
N GLU A 94 -84.31 0.35 -71.53
CA GLU A 94 -84.23 0.19 -70.07
C GLU A 94 -83.17 -0.86 -69.65
N GLU A 95 -83.14 -2.02 -70.32
CA GLU A 95 -82.15 -3.06 -70.05
C GLU A 95 -80.73 -2.68 -70.56
N THR A 96 -80.64 -1.84 -71.60
CA THR A 96 -79.37 -1.24 -72.04
C THR A 96 -78.78 -0.34 -70.96
N LEU A 97 -79.62 0.48 -70.29
CA LEU A 97 -79.20 1.32 -69.18
C LEU A 97 -78.76 0.47 -67.98
N ARG A 98 -79.53 -0.56 -67.60
CA ARG A 98 -79.14 -1.51 -66.53
C ARG A 98 -77.80 -2.19 -66.79
N LEU A 99 -77.55 -2.66 -68.02
CA LEU A 99 -76.25 -3.22 -68.40
C LEU A 99 -75.13 -2.20 -68.24
N LYS A 100 -75.35 -0.95 -68.67
CA LYS A 100 -74.34 0.12 -68.57
C LYS A 100 -74.00 0.45 -67.11
N ASP A 101 -75.00 0.50 -66.24
CA ASP A 101 -74.81 0.74 -64.81
C ASP A 101 -74.07 -0.42 -64.14
N ALA A 102 -74.45 -1.66 -64.44
CA ALA A 102 -73.77 -2.86 -63.94
C ALA A 102 -72.30 -2.95 -64.41
N ILE A 103 -72.02 -2.61 -65.67
CA ILE A 103 -70.65 -2.53 -66.21
C ILE A 103 -69.85 -1.46 -65.47
N THR A 104 -70.42 -0.27 -65.26
CA THR A 104 -69.75 0.83 -64.57
C THR A 104 -69.43 0.47 -63.12
N LEU A 105 -70.38 -0.16 -62.43
CA LEU A 105 -70.21 -0.65 -61.07
C LEU A 105 -69.13 -1.75 -61.00
N LEU A 106 -69.16 -2.72 -61.92
CA LEU A 106 -68.16 -3.79 -61.99
C LEU A 106 -66.75 -3.23 -62.22
N ILE A 107 -66.60 -2.30 -63.17
CA ILE A 107 -65.32 -1.63 -63.45
C ILE A 107 -64.81 -0.91 -62.20
N SER A 108 -65.70 -0.22 -61.47
CA SER A 108 -65.34 0.45 -60.22
C SER A 108 -64.87 -0.54 -59.15
N LYS A 109 -65.59 -1.66 -58.97
CA LYS A 109 -65.20 -2.74 -58.04
C LYS A 109 -63.85 -3.38 -58.43
N ILE A 110 -63.64 -3.68 -59.71
CA ILE A 110 -62.37 -4.22 -60.23
C ILE A 110 -61.23 -3.26 -59.96
N LYS A 111 -61.38 -1.97 -60.29
CA LYS A 111 -60.35 -0.95 -60.03
C LYS A 111 -60.00 -0.84 -58.55
N ASN A 112 -61.01 -0.86 -57.67
CA ASN A 112 -60.78 -0.83 -56.23
C ASN A 112 -59.98 -2.05 -55.76
N GLN A 113 -60.32 -3.25 -56.24
CA GLN A 113 -59.59 -4.48 -55.91
C GLN A 113 -58.14 -4.45 -56.39
N ILE A 114 -57.89 -3.95 -57.61
CA ILE A 114 -56.53 -3.77 -58.15
C ILE A 114 -55.73 -2.84 -57.25
N ASN A 115 -56.28 -1.66 -56.96
CA ASN A 115 -55.60 -0.66 -56.13
C ASN A 115 -55.27 -1.20 -54.73
N GLN A 116 -56.18 -1.98 -54.13
CA GLN A 116 -55.93 -2.60 -52.82
C GLN A 116 -54.81 -3.64 -52.88
N LYS A 117 -54.78 -4.48 -53.93
CA LYS A 117 -53.68 -5.44 -54.14
C LYS A 117 -52.35 -4.74 -54.35
N GLU A 118 -52.30 -3.72 -55.20
CA GLU A 118 -51.07 -2.96 -55.47
C GLU A 118 -50.55 -2.32 -54.19
N LEU A 119 -51.43 -1.70 -53.39
CA LEU A 119 -51.06 -1.11 -52.11
C LEU A 119 -50.51 -2.15 -51.12
N GLU A 120 -51.18 -3.29 -50.99
CA GLU A 120 -50.75 -4.33 -50.05
C GLU A 120 -49.47 -5.03 -50.51
N PHE A 121 -49.31 -5.22 -51.82
CA PHE A 121 -48.08 -5.76 -52.40
C PHE A 121 -46.90 -4.80 -52.24
N ALA A 122 -47.12 -3.49 -52.30
CA ALA A 122 -46.10 -2.50 -51.98
C ALA A 122 -45.64 -2.61 -50.51
N LYS A 123 -46.58 -2.77 -49.56
CA LYS A 123 -46.24 -3.01 -48.14
C LYS A 123 -45.47 -4.31 -47.94
N PHE A 124 -45.85 -5.37 -48.66
CA PHE A 124 -45.13 -6.64 -48.63
C PHE A 124 -43.65 -6.48 -49.04
N ASN A 125 -43.39 -5.77 -50.13
CA ASN A 125 -42.01 -5.50 -50.56
C ASN A 125 -41.27 -4.60 -49.57
N GLU A 126 -41.94 -3.58 -49.01
CA GLU A 126 -41.35 -2.70 -48.01
C GLU A 126 -40.88 -3.46 -46.76
N ILE A 127 -41.70 -4.38 -46.22
CA ILE A 127 -41.29 -5.18 -45.05
C ILE A 127 -40.17 -6.16 -45.39
N LYS A 128 -40.14 -6.70 -46.61
CA LYS A 128 -39.07 -7.56 -47.10
C LYS A 128 -37.74 -6.80 -47.17
N ASP A 129 -37.75 -5.60 -47.72
CA ASP A 129 -36.57 -4.73 -47.78
C ASP A 129 -36.09 -4.36 -46.37
N LYS A 130 -37.00 -4.01 -45.45
CA LYS A 130 -36.68 -3.75 -44.04
C LYS A 130 -36.02 -4.94 -43.35
N LEU A 131 -36.48 -6.16 -43.60
CA LEU A 131 -35.86 -7.37 -43.04
C LEU A 131 -34.45 -7.61 -43.59
N GLN A 132 -34.24 -7.37 -44.89
CA GLN A 132 -32.91 -7.46 -45.49
C GLN A 132 -31.95 -6.40 -44.93
N GLU A 133 -32.45 -5.18 -44.74
CA GLU A 133 -31.69 -4.11 -44.11
C GLU A 133 -31.37 -4.44 -42.65
N TYR A 134 -32.32 -5.00 -41.91
CA TYR A 134 -32.13 -5.44 -40.53
C TYR A 134 -31.04 -6.51 -40.41
N ILE A 135 -31.03 -7.51 -41.30
CA ILE A 135 -29.95 -8.51 -41.37
C ILE A 135 -28.60 -7.82 -41.55
N LYS A 136 -28.51 -6.89 -42.50
CA LYS A 136 -27.25 -6.23 -42.87
C LYS A 136 -26.71 -5.34 -41.76
N ASN A 137 -27.58 -4.55 -41.13
CA ASN A 137 -27.18 -3.47 -40.24
C ASN A 137 -27.14 -3.91 -38.78
N GLU A 138 -28.12 -4.70 -38.33
CA GLU A 138 -28.34 -5.02 -36.91
C GLU A 138 -27.86 -6.43 -36.53
N LEU A 139 -27.79 -7.36 -37.49
CA LEU A 139 -27.43 -8.77 -37.26
C LEU A 139 -26.07 -9.16 -37.86
N SER A 140 -25.17 -8.19 -38.05
CA SER A 140 -23.85 -8.42 -38.65
C SER A 140 -22.87 -9.21 -37.76
N LYS A 141 -23.14 -9.29 -36.45
CA LYS A 141 -22.28 -10.00 -35.49
C LYS A 141 -22.62 -11.49 -35.43
N GLN A 142 -21.60 -12.30 -35.16
CA GLN A 142 -21.72 -13.76 -35.07
C GLN A 142 -22.76 -14.24 -34.03
N GLU A 143 -22.92 -13.51 -32.93
CA GLU A 143 -23.90 -13.82 -31.87
C GLU A 143 -25.36 -13.82 -32.38
N TYR A 144 -25.63 -13.19 -33.52
CA TYR A 144 -26.95 -13.07 -34.13
C TYR A 144 -27.21 -14.01 -35.32
N GLU A 145 -26.29 -14.93 -35.62
CA GLU A 145 -26.35 -15.74 -36.84
C GLU A 145 -27.64 -16.60 -36.91
N HIS A 146 -28.15 -17.08 -35.78
CA HIS A 146 -29.41 -17.84 -35.75
C HIS A 146 -30.63 -16.98 -36.13
N ILE A 147 -30.69 -15.72 -35.66
CA ILE A 147 -31.77 -14.78 -36.02
C ILE A 147 -31.72 -14.52 -37.52
N LYS A 148 -30.52 -14.26 -38.05
CA LYS A 148 -30.29 -14.04 -39.47
C LYS A 148 -30.76 -15.23 -40.31
N GLN A 149 -30.36 -16.45 -39.95
CA GLN A 149 -30.77 -17.67 -40.65
C GLN A 149 -32.29 -17.87 -40.59
N ASN A 150 -32.92 -17.58 -39.44
CA ASN A 150 -34.37 -17.66 -39.30
C ASN A 150 -35.09 -16.69 -40.25
N ILE A 151 -34.63 -15.43 -40.32
CA ILE A 151 -35.20 -14.43 -41.23
C ILE A 151 -35.02 -14.86 -42.69
N GLU A 152 -33.82 -15.30 -43.09
CA GLU A 152 -33.54 -15.74 -44.46
C GLU A 152 -34.43 -16.93 -44.85
N ASN A 153 -34.60 -17.91 -43.95
CA ASN A 153 -35.46 -19.06 -44.17
C ASN A 153 -36.94 -18.69 -44.32
N GLU A 154 -37.45 -17.77 -43.49
CA GLU A 154 -38.83 -17.29 -43.60
C GLU A 154 -39.05 -16.45 -44.87
N LEU A 155 -38.11 -15.57 -45.23
CA LEU A 155 -38.17 -14.80 -46.47
C LEU A 155 -38.26 -15.70 -47.70
N ASN A 156 -37.51 -16.81 -47.70
CA ASN A 156 -37.52 -17.78 -48.80
C ASN A 156 -38.90 -18.42 -48.99
N LYS A 157 -39.70 -18.62 -47.93
CA LYS A 157 -41.07 -19.20 -48.05
C LYS A 157 -42.03 -18.31 -48.84
N TYR A 158 -41.80 -17.00 -48.85
CA TYR A 158 -42.66 -16.02 -49.52
C TYR A 158 -42.13 -15.57 -50.89
N THR A 159 -41.09 -16.23 -51.44
CA THR A 159 -40.65 -15.99 -52.83
C THR A 159 -41.74 -16.16 -53.90
N PRO A 160 -42.76 -17.05 -53.75
CA PRO A 160 -43.84 -17.17 -54.73
C PRO A 160 -44.89 -16.03 -54.69
N ILE A 161 -44.89 -15.17 -53.66
CA ILE A 161 -45.87 -14.08 -53.55
C ILE A 161 -45.61 -13.03 -54.64
N SER A 162 -46.65 -12.68 -55.40
CA SER A 162 -46.59 -11.71 -56.51
C SER A 162 -47.91 -10.93 -56.62
N LEU A 163 -48.00 -9.98 -57.56
CA LEU A 163 -49.25 -9.26 -57.85
C LEU A 163 -50.38 -10.19 -58.34
N GLU A 164 -50.05 -11.40 -58.81
CA GLU A 164 -51.06 -12.40 -59.21
C GLU A 164 -51.65 -13.18 -58.03
N SER A 165 -50.99 -13.17 -56.86
CA SER A 165 -51.51 -13.77 -55.63
C SER A 165 -52.82 -13.12 -55.21
N THR A 166 -53.67 -13.85 -54.48
CA THR A 166 -54.91 -13.30 -53.93
C THR A 166 -54.61 -12.23 -52.88
N LEU A 167 -55.53 -11.30 -52.67
CA LEU A 167 -55.33 -10.23 -51.68
C LEU A 167 -55.04 -10.79 -50.28
N ILE A 168 -55.74 -11.86 -49.89
CA ILE A 168 -55.58 -12.52 -48.59
C ILE A 168 -54.20 -13.16 -48.44
N GLU A 169 -53.65 -13.79 -49.48
CA GLU A 169 -52.30 -14.36 -49.44
C GLU A 169 -51.24 -13.28 -49.22
N ILE A 170 -51.36 -12.14 -49.91
CA ILE A 170 -50.44 -11.00 -49.74
C ILE A 170 -50.56 -10.44 -48.32
N GLN A 171 -51.78 -10.20 -47.82
CA GLN A 171 -52.01 -9.71 -46.45
C GLN A 171 -51.43 -10.64 -45.39
N ASN A 172 -51.64 -11.95 -45.53
CA ASN A 172 -51.10 -12.94 -44.60
C ASN A 172 -49.57 -12.96 -44.62
N ALA A 173 -48.95 -12.91 -45.81
CA ALA A 173 -47.50 -12.83 -45.96
C ALA A 173 -46.93 -11.56 -45.31
N THR A 174 -47.52 -10.39 -45.58
CA THR A 174 -47.12 -9.11 -44.98
C THR A 174 -47.19 -9.17 -43.46
N ASN A 175 -48.31 -9.63 -42.89
CA ASN A 175 -48.50 -9.72 -41.45
C ASN A 175 -47.50 -10.67 -40.78
N ASN A 176 -47.21 -11.81 -41.42
CA ASN A 176 -46.22 -12.76 -40.91
C ASN A 176 -44.81 -12.18 -40.92
N LEU A 177 -44.42 -11.45 -41.98
CA LEU A 177 -43.11 -10.78 -42.04
C LEU A 177 -42.98 -9.63 -41.02
N ILE A 178 -44.05 -8.86 -40.79
CA ILE A 178 -44.09 -7.84 -39.71
C ILE A 178 -43.88 -8.51 -38.35
N LYS A 179 -44.58 -9.61 -38.09
CA LYS A 179 -44.43 -10.39 -36.85
C LYS A 179 -43.00 -10.90 -36.68
N LEU A 180 -42.41 -11.47 -37.74
CA LEU A 180 -41.04 -11.95 -37.76
C LEU A 180 -40.03 -10.85 -37.41
N LEU A 181 -40.16 -9.65 -37.98
CA LEU A 181 -39.28 -8.52 -37.67
C LEU A 181 -39.36 -8.16 -36.18
N ASN A 182 -40.57 -8.07 -35.63
CA ASN A 182 -40.79 -7.75 -34.22
C ASN A 182 -40.23 -8.82 -33.27
N GLU A 183 -40.40 -10.10 -33.60
CA GLU A 183 -39.86 -11.22 -32.81
C GLU A 183 -38.34 -11.26 -32.88
N SER A 184 -37.76 -11.09 -34.07
CA SER A 184 -36.31 -11.04 -34.28
C SER A 184 -35.66 -9.87 -33.54
N THR A 185 -36.33 -8.71 -33.50
CA THR A 185 -35.86 -7.54 -32.75
C THR A 185 -35.82 -7.81 -31.25
N LYS A 186 -36.87 -8.42 -30.70
CA LYS A 186 -36.91 -8.81 -29.29
C LYS A 186 -35.86 -9.86 -28.94
N GLU A 187 -35.63 -10.83 -29.83
CA GLU A 187 -34.61 -11.86 -29.64
C GLU A 187 -33.20 -11.25 -29.61
N LYS A 188 -32.89 -10.33 -30.53
CA LYS A 188 -31.63 -9.56 -30.50
C LYS A 188 -31.47 -8.80 -29.19
N ASP A 189 -32.50 -8.05 -28.76
CA ASP A 189 -32.45 -7.28 -27.52
C ASP A 189 -32.21 -8.17 -26.30
N ASN A 190 -32.78 -9.39 -26.28
CA ASN A 190 -32.55 -10.37 -25.23
C ASN A 190 -31.10 -10.86 -25.20
N ILE A 191 -30.49 -11.14 -26.36
CA ILE A 191 -29.08 -11.54 -26.47
C ILE A 191 -28.16 -10.41 -26.01
N ASP A 192 -28.37 -9.19 -26.50
CA ASP A 192 -27.63 -7.99 -26.08
C ASP A 192 -27.68 -7.82 -24.55
N ASN A 193 -28.86 -8.04 -23.97
CA ASN A 193 -29.08 -7.96 -22.52
C ASN A 193 -28.33 -9.05 -21.74
N LEU A 194 -28.43 -10.31 -22.18
CA LEU A 194 -27.72 -11.44 -21.58
C LEU A 194 -26.21 -11.23 -21.62
N ASN A 195 -25.67 -10.83 -22.77
CA ASN A 195 -24.24 -10.58 -22.95
C ASN A 195 -23.75 -9.46 -22.03
N ALA A 196 -24.46 -8.33 -21.98
CA ALA A 196 -24.11 -7.23 -21.07
C ALA A 196 -24.16 -7.66 -19.59
N LYS A 197 -25.12 -8.49 -19.22
CA LYS A 197 -25.29 -9.02 -17.86
C LYS A 197 -24.17 -9.97 -17.45
N GLU A 198 -23.77 -10.89 -18.33
CA GLU A 198 -22.67 -11.82 -18.08
C GLU A 198 -21.34 -11.09 -17.96
N GLN A 199 -21.08 -10.15 -18.86
CA GLN A 199 -19.86 -9.34 -18.82
C GLN A 199 -19.78 -8.48 -17.55
N LEU A 200 -20.87 -7.86 -17.12
CA LEU A 200 -20.91 -7.09 -15.87
C LEU A 200 -20.71 -8.00 -14.65
N LYS A 201 -21.33 -9.19 -14.62
CA LYS A 201 -21.11 -10.17 -13.55
C LYS A 201 -19.65 -10.62 -13.45
N ALA A 202 -18.96 -10.78 -14.58
CA ALA A 202 -17.54 -11.08 -14.60
C ALA A 202 -16.71 -9.96 -13.93
N SER A 203 -16.98 -8.69 -14.25
CA SER A 203 -16.34 -7.54 -13.59
C SER A 203 -16.66 -7.48 -12.09
N ILE A 204 -17.91 -7.74 -11.68
CA ILE A 204 -18.29 -7.83 -10.26
C ILE A 204 -17.51 -8.94 -9.54
N SER A 205 -17.34 -10.10 -10.17
CA SER A 205 -16.54 -11.20 -9.61
C SER A 205 -15.08 -10.80 -9.41
N GLN A 206 -14.48 -10.14 -10.40
CA GLN A 206 -13.10 -9.62 -10.29
C GLN A 206 -12.95 -8.61 -9.16
N ALA A 207 -13.89 -7.65 -9.05
CA ALA A 207 -13.90 -6.66 -7.98
C ALA A 207 -14.02 -7.32 -6.59
N ASN A 208 -14.89 -8.31 -6.44
CA ASN A 208 -15.06 -9.06 -5.19
C ASN A 208 -13.80 -9.84 -4.78
N GLN A 209 -13.02 -10.35 -5.74
CA GLN A 209 -11.73 -11.01 -5.46
C GLN A 209 -10.64 -10.03 -4.98
N LEU A 210 -10.78 -8.75 -5.29
CA LEU A 210 -9.83 -7.69 -4.89
C LEU A 210 -10.09 -7.20 -3.46
N LEU A 211 -11.35 -7.21 -2.99
CA LEU A 211 -11.72 -6.70 -1.66
C LEU A 211 -10.92 -7.32 -0.48
N PRO A 212 -10.66 -8.64 -0.42
CA PRO A 212 -9.87 -9.23 0.65
C PRO A 212 -8.40 -8.77 0.65
N GLN A 213 -7.87 -8.37 -0.50
CA GLN A 213 -6.49 -7.89 -0.63
C GLN A 213 -6.33 -6.46 -0.09
N LEU A 214 -7.44 -5.74 0.06
CA LEU A 214 -7.52 -4.40 0.66
C LEU A 214 -7.83 -4.50 2.16
N SER A 215 -7.03 -5.29 2.88
CA SER A 215 -7.21 -5.54 4.33
C SER A 215 -6.34 -4.65 5.22
N ASP A 216 -5.37 -3.93 4.65
CA ASP A 216 -4.52 -3.02 5.41
C ASP A 216 -5.33 -1.82 5.92
N ASN A 217 -5.07 -1.42 7.16
CA ASN A 217 -5.74 -0.30 7.81
C ASN A 217 -5.21 1.08 7.38
N ASP A 218 -4.25 1.13 6.46
CA ASP A 218 -3.81 2.37 5.82
C ASP A 218 -5.00 3.15 5.24
N SER A 219 -5.00 4.46 5.47
CA SER A 219 -6.11 5.32 5.10
C SER A 219 -6.41 5.34 3.60
N GLU A 220 -5.39 5.18 2.75
CA GLU A 220 -5.57 5.15 1.29
C GLU A 220 -6.20 3.83 0.85
N ILE A 221 -5.74 2.70 1.40
CA ILE A 221 -6.29 1.37 1.12
C ILE A 221 -7.72 1.24 1.65
N ALA A 222 -8.00 1.74 2.86
CA ALA A 222 -9.34 1.74 3.42
C ALA A 222 -10.33 2.56 2.57
N LYS A 223 -9.90 3.72 2.04
CA LYS A 223 -10.69 4.53 1.10
C LYS A 223 -10.91 3.80 -0.23
N ALA A 224 -9.88 3.16 -0.78
CA ALA A 224 -9.97 2.39 -2.01
C ALA A 224 -10.97 1.24 -1.87
N LYS A 225 -10.92 0.49 -0.76
CA LYS A 225 -11.87 -0.59 -0.43
C LYS A 225 -13.32 -0.07 -0.41
N LYS A 226 -13.57 1.00 0.35
CA LYS A 226 -14.91 1.60 0.46
C LYS A 226 -15.43 2.12 -0.89
N SER A 227 -14.55 2.70 -1.71
CA SER A 227 -14.93 3.16 -3.06
C SER A 227 -15.25 1.99 -3.99
N LEU A 228 -14.51 0.88 -3.89
CA LEU A 228 -14.77 -0.32 -4.70
C LEU A 228 -16.08 -1.00 -4.28
N ASP A 229 -16.32 -1.13 -2.97
CA ASP A 229 -17.59 -1.66 -2.43
C ASP A 229 -18.81 -0.88 -2.94
N ALA A 230 -18.71 0.46 -2.97
CA ALA A 230 -19.77 1.32 -3.50
C ALA A 230 -20.03 1.05 -4.99
N GLU A 231 -18.97 0.90 -5.79
CA GLU A 231 -19.10 0.64 -7.22
C GLU A 231 -19.66 -0.77 -7.51
N ILE A 232 -19.27 -1.78 -6.71
CA ILE A 232 -19.86 -3.12 -6.76
C ILE A 232 -21.35 -3.05 -6.46
N LYS A 233 -21.78 -2.24 -5.49
CA LYS A 233 -23.21 -2.06 -5.18
C LYS A 233 -23.97 -1.45 -6.35
N ASN A 234 -23.42 -0.41 -6.99
CA ASN A 234 -24.00 0.21 -8.19
C ASN A 234 -24.10 -0.79 -9.35
N ALA A 235 -23.06 -1.58 -9.58
CA ALA A 235 -23.04 -2.63 -10.59
C ALA A 235 -24.12 -3.70 -10.34
N ASN A 236 -24.30 -4.15 -9.09
CA ASN A 236 -25.38 -5.09 -8.75
C ASN A 236 -26.78 -4.49 -8.97
N GLN A 237 -26.96 -3.19 -8.75
CA GLN A 237 -28.23 -2.50 -9.07
C GLN A 237 -28.49 -2.48 -10.57
N ALA A 238 -27.46 -2.22 -11.39
CA ALA A 238 -27.57 -2.24 -12.85
C ALA A 238 -27.91 -3.65 -13.38
N VAL A 239 -27.38 -4.72 -12.77
CA VAL A 239 -27.79 -6.11 -13.09
C VAL A 239 -29.28 -6.34 -12.85
N THR A 240 -29.85 -5.68 -11.84
CA THR A 240 -31.26 -5.83 -11.44
C THR A 240 -32.21 -5.04 -12.35
N SER A 241 -31.77 -3.89 -12.90
CA SER A 241 -32.61 -3.08 -13.80
C SER A 241 -32.86 -3.73 -15.16
N ASN A 242 -32.08 -4.76 -15.51
CA ASN A 242 -32.16 -5.50 -16.76
C ASN A 242 -32.16 -4.58 -18.00
N ASN A 243 -31.46 -3.45 -17.92
CA ASN A 243 -31.33 -2.47 -18.99
C ASN A 243 -29.91 -2.53 -19.57
N THR A 244 -29.79 -2.81 -20.87
CA THR A 244 -28.51 -3.06 -21.56
C THR A 244 -27.54 -1.87 -21.44
N ALA A 245 -28.01 -0.64 -21.72
CA ALA A 245 -27.18 0.56 -21.64
C ALA A 245 -26.68 0.84 -20.22
N SER A 246 -27.54 0.64 -19.21
CA SER A 246 -27.19 0.80 -17.79
C SER A 246 -26.12 -0.22 -17.37
N MET A 247 -26.26 -1.48 -17.78
CA MET A 247 -25.27 -2.53 -17.48
C MET A 247 -23.92 -2.25 -18.15
N GLN A 248 -23.90 -1.81 -19.40
CA GLN A 248 -22.68 -1.46 -20.12
C GLN A 248 -21.97 -0.24 -19.48
N SER A 249 -22.74 0.78 -19.06
CA SER A 249 -22.19 1.94 -18.34
C SER A 249 -21.60 1.53 -16.99
N ALA A 250 -22.34 0.75 -16.18
CA ALA A 250 -21.85 0.25 -14.90
C ALA A 250 -20.61 -0.62 -15.05
N LYS A 251 -20.53 -1.46 -16.10
CA LYS A 251 -19.35 -2.26 -16.43
C LYS A 251 -18.14 -1.37 -16.67
N THR A 252 -18.29 -0.36 -17.53
CA THR A 252 -17.20 0.57 -17.87
C THR A 252 -16.67 1.28 -16.63
N THR A 253 -17.56 1.77 -15.76
CA THR A 253 -17.18 2.43 -14.50
C THR A 253 -16.49 1.47 -13.54
N LEU A 254 -17.02 0.26 -13.37
CA LEU A 254 -16.45 -0.74 -12.47
C LEU A 254 -15.07 -1.21 -12.95
N ASP A 255 -14.90 -1.48 -14.25
CA ASP A 255 -13.61 -1.89 -14.83
C ASP A 255 -12.54 -0.81 -14.62
N ALA A 256 -12.90 0.47 -14.85
CA ALA A 256 -12.01 1.59 -14.58
C ALA A 256 -11.64 1.68 -13.09
N LYS A 257 -12.61 1.44 -12.19
CA LYS A 257 -12.38 1.42 -10.74
C LYS A 257 -11.47 0.25 -10.32
N ILE A 258 -11.66 -0.95 -10.86
CA ILE A 258 -10.80 -2.11 -10.63
C ILE A 258 -9.35 -1.79 -11.04
N ALA A 259 -9.15 -1.22 -12.23
CA ALA A 259 -7.82 -0.85 -12.71
C ALA A 259 -7.15 0.17 -11.81
N GLN A 260 -7.88 1.21 -11.39
CA GLN A 260 -7.39 2.23 -10.46
C GLN A 260 -6.96 1.63 -9.11
N VAL A 261 -7.81 0.79 -8.50
CA VAL A 261 -7.53 0.18 -7.19
C VAL A 261 -6.35 -0.80 -7.27
N ASN A 262 -6.22 -1.55 -8.36
CA ASN A 262 -5.07 -2.44 -8.57
C ASN A 262 -3.75 -1.67 -8.62
N GLN A 263 -3.70 -0.54 -9.34
CA GLN A 263 -2.49 0.30 -9.38
C GLN A 263 -2.14 0.86 -7.99
N GLN A 264 -3.15 1.34 -7.25
CA GLN A 264 -2.96 1.83 -5.89
C GLN A 264 -2.43 0.73 -4.95
N LEU A 265 -3.00 -0.48 -5.03
CA LEU A 265 -2.57 -1.62 -4.22
C LEU A 265 -1.13 -2.05 -4.52
N GLN A 266 -0.74 -2.09 -5.80
CA GLN A 266 0.63 -2.43 -6.21
C GLN A 266 1.65 -1.43 -5.66
N GLN A 267 1.37 -0.13 -5.81
CA GLN A 267 2.24 0.93 -5.30
C GLN A 267 2.33 0.87 -3.77
N PHE A 268 1.19 0.72 -3.09
CA PHE A 268 1.13 0.59 -1.64
C PHE A 268 1.97 -0.59 -1.12
N ASN A 269 1.82 -1.78 -1.73
CA ASN A 269 2.55 -2.98 -1.34
C ASN A 269 4.07 -2.80 -1.49
N LYS A 270 4.52 -2.16 -2.58
CA LYS A 270 5.94 -1.86 -2.79
C LYS A 270 6.51 -0.94 -1.71
N GLU A 271 5.77 0.10 -1.32
CA GLU A 271 6.19 0.99 -0.24
C GLU A 271 6.21 0.30 1.11
N LYS A 272 5.21 -0.54 1.39
CA LYS A 272 5.13 -1.34 2.61
C LYS A 272 6.29 -2.31 2.73
N GLU A 273 6.65 -2.99 1.64
CA GLU A 273 7.82 -3.87 1.57
C GLU A 273 9.12 -3.09 1.87
N ASN A 274 9.31 -1.92 1.27
CA ASN A 274 10.46 -1.05 1.56
C ASN A 274 10.55 -0.69 3.04
N LYS A 275 9.41 -0.31 3.67
CA LYS A 275 9.36 -0.03 5.11
C LYS A 275 9.65 -1.25 5.97
N PHE A 276 9.24 -2.44 5.54
CA PHE A 276 9.59 -3.67 6.24
C PHE A 276 11.09 -3.99 6.12
N ASN A 277 11.71 -3.71 4.99
CA ASN A 277 13.15 -3.87 4.81
C ASN A 277 13.97 -2.89 5.68
N GLU A 278 13.50 -1.64 5.85
CA GLU A 278 14.06 -0.71 6.86
C GLU A 278 14.00 -1.30 8.28
N LEU A 279 12.87 -1.90 8.67
CA LEU A 279 12.72 -2.57 9.97
C LEU A 279 13.69 -3.76 10.12
N LYS A 280 13.87 -4.59 9.08
CA LYS A 280 14.86 -5.68 9.09
C LYS A 280 16.27 -5.14 9.32
N GLN A 281 16.64 -4.05 8.64
CA GLN A 281 17.95 -3.43 8.79
C GLN A 281 18.16 -2.93 10.23
N THR A 282 17.19 -2.22 10.81
CA THR A 282 17.26 -1.75 12.21
C THR A 282 17.43 -2.93 13.20
N ARG A 283 16.70 -4.04 12.99
CA ARG A 283 16.84 -5.26 13.82
C ARG A 283 18.27 -5.84 13.73
N SER A 284 18.85 -5.89 12.54
CA SER A 284 20.23 -6.34 12.34
C SER A 284 21.27 -5.41 12.98
N GLN A 285 21.06 -4.09 12.91
CA GLN A 285 21.91 -3.12 13.60
C GLN A 285 21.87 -3.30 15.12
N ILE A 286 20.69 -3.58 15.67
CA ILE A 286 20.53 -3.92 17.09
C ILE A 286 21.28 -5.20 17.44
N ASP A 287 21.21 -6.25 16.61
CA ASP A 287 21.96 -7.49 16.85
C ASP A 287 23.46 -7.27 16.86
N ALA A 288 23.97 -6.49 15.90
CA ALA A 288 25.38 -6.14 15.84
C ALA A 288 25.80 -5.38 17.11
N PHE A 289 25.00 -4.40 17.54
CA PHE A 289 25.26 -3.64 18.76
C PHE A 289 25.24 -4.53 20.00
N ILE A 290 24.23 -5.40 20.17
CA ILE A 290 24.14 -6.34 21.30
C ILE A 290 25.36 -7.26 21.32
N ASN A 291 25.69 -7.88 20.18
CA ASN A 291 26.79 -8.84 20.08
C ASN A 291 28.15 -8.22 20.40
N ALA A 292 28.39 -6.97 19.98
CA ALA A 292 29.62 -6.26 20.29
C ALA A 292 29.77 -5.92 21.79
N ASN A 293 28.67 -5.82 22.53
CA ASN A 293 28.65 -5.27 23.89
C ASN A 293 28.26 -6.27 24.99
N LYS A 294 27.77 -7.48 24.63
CA LYS A 294 27.18 -8.46 25.58
C LYS A 294 28.09 -8.94 26.70
N ASN A 295 29.41 -8.94 26.49
CA ASN A 295 30.38 -9.43 27.48
C ASN A 295 30.96 -8.33 28.36
N ASN A 296 30.60 -7.06 28.13
CA ASN A 296 31.12 -5.96 28.94
C ASN A 296 30.24 -5.78 30.20
N PRO A 297 30.82 -5.90 31.41
CA PRO A 297 30.06 -5.82 32.66
C PRO A 297 29.41 -4.44 32.88
N ASN A 298 29.92 -3.38 32.27
CA ASN A 298 29.36 -2.03 32.40
C ASN A 298 28.09 -1.84 31.56
N TYR A 299 27.79 -2.75 30.62
CA TYR A 299 26.68 -2.60 29.67
C TYR A 299 25.55 -3.61 29.90
N THR A 300 25.57 -4.42 30.96
CA THR A 300 24.57 -5.47 31.18
C THR A 300 23.13 -4.93 31.16
N ALA A 301 22.89 -3.78 31.81
CA ALA A 301 21.55 -3.17 31.85
C ALA A 301 21.08 -2.67 30.48
N LEU A 302 21.94 -1.97 29.72
CA LEU A 302 21.57 -1.45 28.40
C LEU A 302 21.37 -2.59 27.38
N VAL A 303 22.20 -3.63 27.42
CA VAL A 303 22.07 -4.81 26.55
C VAL A 303 20.74 -5.53 26.82
N ARG A 304 20.40 -5.74 28.09
CA ARG A 304 19.10 -6.34 28.49
C ARG A 304 17.92 -5.51 28.01
N ASN A 305 17.94 -4.20 28.24
CA ASN A 305 16.84 -3.32 27.84
C ASN A 305 16.65 -3.30 26.31
N LEU A 306 17.74 -3.23 25.54
CA LEU A 306 17.68 -3.25 24.08
C LEU A 306 17.21 -4.61 23.53
N THR A 307 17.64 -5.72 24.15
CA THR A 307 17.18 -7.07 23.83
C THR A 307 15.66 -7.18 24.02
N ASN A 308 15.16 -6.71 25.17
CA ASN A 308 13.73 -6.73 25.46
C ASN A 308 12.93 -5.85 24.49
N ALA A 309 13.44 -4.66 24.15
CA ALA A 309 12.79 -3.78 23.17
C ALA A 309 12.68 -4.44 21.79
N LYS A 310 13.74 -5.14 21.35
CA LYS A 310 13.73 -5.91 20.10
C LYS A 310 12.70 -7.04 20.15
N GLU A 311 12.69 -7.85 21.21
CA GLU A 311 11.76 -8.98 21.34
C GLU A 311 10.30 -8.52 21.39
N ALA A 312 10.01 -7.40 22.07
CA ALA A 312 8.67 -6.82 22.14
C ALA A 312 8.09 -6.42 20.78
N LYS A 313 8.91 -6.29 19.74
CA LYS A 313 8.49 -5.95 18.36
C LYS A 313 8.66 -7.10 17.38
N LYS A 314 8.94 -8.32 17.84
CA LYS A 314 9.20 -9.48 16.96
C LYS A 314 8.00 -9.95 16.16
N SER A 315 6.79 -9.81 16.71
CA SER A 315 5.54 -10.20 16.03
C SER A 315 5.24 -9.37 14.78
N VAL A 316 5.82 -8.17 14.68
CA VAL A 316 5.66 -7.31 13.50
C VAL A 316 6.38 -7.94 12.31
N SER A 317 5.62 -8.32 11.30
CA SER A 317 6.07 -9.06 10.13
C SER A 317 5.64 -8.35 8.84
N GLU A 318 5.94 -8.94 7.68
CA GLU A 318 5.59 -8.37 6.38
C GLU A 318 4.07 -8.27 6.17
N SER A 319 3.29 -9.14 6.82
CA SER A 319 1.82 -9.12 6.74
C SER A 319 1.17 -8.12 7.70
N SER A 320 1.91 -7.56 8.66
CA SER A 320 1.42 -6.51 9.58
C SER A 320 1.02 -5.26 8.81
N ASN A 321 0.20 -4.38 9.39
CA ASN A 321 -0.18 -3.13 8.72
C ASN A 321 1.04 -2.23 8.47
N LYS A 322 1.03 -1.43 7.39
CA LYS A 322 2.14 -0.49 7.09
C LYS A 322 2.46 0.42 8.27
N SER A 323 1.43 0.91 8.97
CA SER A 323 1.57 1.75 10.17
C SER A 323 2.26 1.04 11.34
N GLU A 324 1.96 -0.23 11.57
CA GLU A 324 2.58 -1.05 12.62
C GLU A 324 4.07 -1.28 12.33
N ILE A 325 4.41 -1.53 11.07
CA ILE A 325 5.80 -1.67 10.60
C ILE A 325 6.58 -0.39 10.86
N ILE A 326 6.02 0.77 10.47
CA ILE A 326 6.64 2.08 10.68
C ILE A 326 6.84 2.35 12.18
N ALA A 327 5.80 2.14 13.00
CA ALA A 327 5.85 2.39 14.44
C ALA A 327 6.86 1.47 15.14
N ALA A 328 6.95 0.19 14.73
CA ALA A 328 7.94 -0.74 15.24
C ALA A 328 9.37 -0.29 14.88
N ASN A 329 9.59 0.13 13.64
CA ASN A 329 10.91 0.61 13.21
C ASN A 329 11.35 1.84 14.01
N GLN A 330 10.46 2.84 14.15
CA GLN A 330 10.73 4.06 14.92
C GLN A 330 11.06 3.74 16.40
N ALA A 331 10.26 2.88 17.04
CA ALA A 331 10.51 2.47 18.41
C ALA A 331 11.88 1.76 18.59
N LEU A 332 12.26 0.91 17.64
CA LEU A 332 13.56 0.23 17.67
C LEU A 332 14.73 1.18 17.39
N GLN A 333 14.59 2.13 16.46
CA GLN A 333 15.59 3.17 16.23
C GLN A 333 15.82 4.02 17.49
N GLN A 334 14.74 4.42 18.16
CA GLN A 334 14.82 5.19 19.41
C GLN A 334 15.48 4.37 20.54
N ALA A 335 15.14 3.09 20.65
CA ALA A 335 15.75 2.18 21.62
C ALA A 335 17.26 2.02 21.37
N LEU A 336 17.66 1.86 20.10
CA LEU A 336 19.07 1.78 19.71
C LEU A 336 19.82 3.08 20.05
N GLN A 337 19.24 4.24 19.74
CA GLN A 337 19.83 5.54 20.06
C GLN A 337 20.01 5.73 21.57
N THR A 338 19.00 5.36 22.37
CA THR A 338 19.07 5.40 23.84
C THR A 338 20.18 4.49 24.37
N ALA A 339 20.32 3.28 23.81
CA ALA A 339 21.39 2.36 24.17
C ALA A 339 22.79 2.90 23.82
N GLN A 340 22.93 3.59 22.68
CA GLN A 340 24.18 4.24 22.28
C GLN A 340 24.57 5.38 23.24
N SER A 341 23.62 6.25 23.60
CA SER A 341 23.87 7.32 24.58
C SER A 341 24.23 6.76 25.95
N ALA A 342 23.53 5.73 26.42
CA ALA A 342 23.83 5.05 27.68
C ALA A 342 25.24 4.43 27.67
N LYS A 343 25.68 3.88 26.53
CA LYS A 343 27.04 3.36 26.37
C LYS A 343 28.08 4.47 26.51
N THR A 344 27.89 5.60 25.83
CA THR A 344 28.81 6.75 25.92
C THR A 344 28.96 7.24 27.36
N GLU A 345 27.85 7.32 28.10
CA GLU A 345 27.87 7.76 29.50
C GLU A 345 28.54 6.74 30.43
N ALA A 346 28.31 5.45 30.20
CA ALA A 346 29.00 4.38 30.93
C ALA A 346 30.52 4.40 30.67
N ASP A 347 30.95 4.65 29.43
CA ASP A 347 32.36 4.77 29.06
C ASP A 347 33.02 5.97 29.74
N ARG A 348 32.35 7.12 29.73
CA ARG A 348 32.80 8.34 30.42
C ARG A 348 32.97 8.09 31.92
N THR A 349 31.96 7.51 32.57
CA THR A 349 31.99 7.22 34.02
C THR A 349 33.11 6.25 34.38
N ASN A 350 33.32 5.20 33.57
CA ASN A 350 34.42 4.26 33.76
C ASN A 350 35.79 4.95 33.60
N GLY A 351 35.93 5.79 32.57
CA GLY A 351 37.14 6.57 32.31
C GLY A 351 37.52 7.47 33.50
N ASP A 352 36.54 8.22 34.03
CA ASP A 352 36.73 9.10 35.19
C ASP A 352 37.13 8.32 36.45
N ALA A 353 36.46 7.19 36.73
CA ALA A 353 36.76 6.35 37.88
C ALA A 353 38.18 5.75 37.76
N LYS A 354 38.55 5.27 36.57
CA LYS A 354 39.87 4.72 36.30
C LYS A 354 40.97 5.76 36.44
N ALA A 355 40.75 6.99 35.97
CA ALA A 355 41.70 8.09 36.12
C ALA A 355 41.95 8.45 37.59
N LYS A 356 40.88 8.56 38.40
CA LYS A 356 40.98 8.82 39.84
C LYS A 356 41.76 7.73 40.58
N LEU A 357 41.42 6.46 40.35
CA LEU A 357 42.09 5.35 41.02
C LEU A 357 43.55 5.22 40.58
N SER A 358 43.85 5.50 39.31
CA SER A 358 45.22 5.50 38.78
C SER A 358 46.09 6.61 39.40
N ALA A 359 45.51 7.77 39.72
CA ALA A 359 46.22 8.83 40.42
C ALA A 359 46.59 8.41 41.85
N SER A 360 45.66 7.77 42.58
CA SER A 360 45.93 7.17 43.89
C SER A 360 47.01 6.09 43.81
N LEU A 361 46.97 5.25 42.76
CA LEU A 361 47.99 4.22 42.51
C LEU A 361 49.39 4.81 42.31
N SER A 362 49.50 5.92 41.58
CA SER A 362 50.76 6.64 41.42
C SER A 362 51.29 7.14 42.76
N THR A 363 50.43 7.76 43.57
CA THR A 363 50.77 8.21 44.93
C THR A 363 51.25 7.06 45.82
N ALA A 364 50.55 5.92 45.79
CA ALA A 364 50.94 4.73 46.54
C ALA A 364 52.32 4.20 46.13
N LYS A 365 52.61 4.13 44.82
CA LYS A 365 53.91 3.69 44.31
C LYS A 365 55.05 4.62 44.74
N GLU A 366 54.82 5.93 44.76
CA GLU A 366 55.79 6.89 45.29
C GLU A 366 56.01 6.74 46.80
N LEU A 367 54.94 6.44 47.55
CA LEU A 367 55.05 6.15 48.98
C LEU A 367 55.87 4.88 49.26
N VAL A 368 55.67 3.80 48.49
CA VAL A 368 56.47 2.57 48.60
C VAL A 368 57.97 2.86 48.48
N LYS A 369 58.38 3.75 47.57
CA LYS A 369 59.80 4.15 47.40
C LYS A 369 60.39 4.84 48.63
N LYS A 370 59.56 5.43 49.50
CA LYS A 370 60.00 6.09 50.73
C LYS A 370 60.10 5.14 51.94
N LEU A 371 59.48 3.96 51.86
CA LEU A 371 59.46 2.95 52.92
C LEU A 371 60.70 2.04 52.86
N VAL A 372 61.89 2.61 53.07
CA VAL A 372 63.18 1.91 52.88
C VAL A 372 63.87 1.48 54.17
N ASP A 373 63.42 1.95 55.33
CA ASP A 373 64.07 1.63 56.62
C ASP A 373 63.87 0.16 56.99
N SER A 374 64.92 -0.48 57.49
CA SER A 374 64.91 -1.89 57.93
C SER A 374 63.99 -2.18 59.14
N ASP A 375 63.44 -1.15 59.79
CA ASP A 375 62.50 -1.33 60.90
C ASP A 375 61.29 -2.20 60.51
N SER A 376 60.99 -3.19 61.36
CA SER A 376 59.91 -4.16 61.13
C SER A 376 58.54 -3.52 60.86
N LYS A 377 58.20 -2.40 61.50
CA LYS A 377 56.92 -1.71 61.29
C LYS A 377 56.86 -1.06 59.90
N ILE A 378 57.97 -0.50 59.43
CA ILE A 378 58.07 0.10 58.09
C ILE A 378 58.02 -0.98 57.01
N GLN A 379 58.73 -2.10 57.20
CA GLN A 379 58.68 -3.22 56.27
C GLN A 379 57.27 -3.84 56.19
N GLN A 380 56.58 -3.97 57.33
CA GLN A 380 55.19 -4.43 57.36
C GLN A 380 54.25 -3.48 56.60
N ALA A 381 54.37 -2.17 56.84
CA ALA A 381 53.58 -1.17 56.13
C ALA A 381 53.83 -1.22 54.61
N LYS A 382 55.10 -1.40 54.20
CA LYS A 382 55.46 -1.59 52.79
C LYS A 382 54.77 -2.80 52.18
N THR A 383 54.85 -3.97 52.82
CA THR A 383 54.20 -5.19 52.34
C THR A 383 52.67 -5.02 52.23
N GLN A 384 52.03 -4.37 53.20
CA GLN A 384 50.59 -4.10 53.13
C GLN A 384 50.23 -3.19 51.95
N LEU A 385 51.01 -2.14 51.69
CA LEU A 385 50.77 -1.25 50.57
C LEU A 385 50.97 -1.95 49.22
N ASP A 386 52.01 -2.77 49.09
CA ASP A 386 52.28 -3.55 47.88
C ASP A 386 51.11 -4.51 47.56
N GLN A 387 50.50 -5.12 48.57
CA GLN A 387 49.31 -5.98 48.40
C GLN A 387 48.08 -5.20 47.91
N GLU A 388 47.81 -4.01 48.47
CA GLU A 388 46.70 -3.17 48.01
C GLU A 388 46.94 -2.63 46.60
N ILE A 389 48.18 -2.30 46.25
CA ILE A 389 48.58 -1.93 44.88
C ILE A 389 48.19 -3.04 43.89
N GLN A 390 48.49 -4.30 44.19
CA GLN A 390 48.15 -5.43 43.30
C GLN A 390 46.64 -5.59 43.11
N LYS A 391 45.83 -5.40 44.17
CA LYS A 391 44.37 -5.44 44.08
C LYS A 391 43.84 -4.34 43.16
N VAL A 392 44.36 -3.12 43.31
CA VAL A 392 44.00 -1.97 42.50
C VAL A 392 44.40 -2.15 41.04
N GLU A 393 45.61 -2.63 40.76
CA GLU A 393 46.06 -2.94 39.40
C GLU A 393 45.15 -3.96 38.72
N SER A 394 44.73 -5.00 39.44
CA SER A 394 43.80 -6.01 38.95
C SER A 394 42.41 -5.43 38.63
N ALA A 395 41.88 -4.55 39.48
CA ALA A 395 40.59 -3.89 39.25
C ALA A 395 40.62 -2.89 38.08
N ILE A 396 41.72 -2.15 37.93
CA ILE A 396 41.94 -1.24 36.79
C ILE A 396 42.00 -2.05 35.49
N ALA A 397 42.66 -3.21 35.50
CA ALA A 397 42.76 -4.11 34.36
C ALA A 397 41.41 -4.77 34.00
N SER A 398 40.56 -5.07 34.99
CA SER A 398 39.25 -5.67 34.76
C SER A 398 38.27 -4.73 34.05
N ASN A 399 38.57 -3.42 34.02
CA ASN A 399 37.76 -2.38 33.36
C ASN A 399 36.29 -2.37 33.81
N ASN A 400 36.03 -2.79 35.05
CA ASN A 400 34.70 -2.86 35.65
C ASN A 400 34.53 -1.66 36.58
N THR A 401 33.62 -0.75 36.22
CA THR A 401 33.40 0.51 36.95
C THR A 401 33.08 0.27 38.42
N ALA A 402 32.24 -0.72 38.72
CA ALA A 402 31.82 -1.01 40.09
C ALA A 402 33.00 -1.50 40.95
N ALA A 403 33.85 -2.37 40.39
CA ALA A 403 35.04 -2.86 41.08
C ALA A 403 36.06 -1.73 41.32
N ILE A 404 36.27 -0.87 40.33
CA ILE A 404 37.15 0.31 40.44
C ILE A 404 36.65 1.25 41.53
N GLN A 405 35.36 1.61 41.50
CA GLN A 405 34.78 2.54 42.47
C GLN A 405 34.78 1.99 43.90
N ALA A 406 34.54 0.68 44.07
CA ALA A 406 34.55 0.04 45.38
C ALA A 406 35.92 0.12 46.08
N LEU A 407 37.02 0.14 45.32
CA LEU A 407 38.38 0.20 45.87
C LEU A 407 38.90 1.63 46.11
N GLN A 408 38.29 2.66 45.51
CA GLN A 408 38.79 4.03 45.60
C GLN A 408 38.98 4.50 47.05
N LYS A 409 37.89 4.53 47.83
CA LYS A 409 37.93 5.06 49.20
C LYS A 409 38.78 4.18 50.14
N PRO A 410 38.66 2.85 50.14
CA PRO A 410 39.54 1.99 50.95
C PRO A 410 41.02 2.20 50.66
N PHE A 411 41.38 2.34 49.37
CA PHE A 411 42.77 2.51 48.97
C PHE A 411 43.35 3.87 49.37
N ASP A 412 42.61 4.96 49.13
CA ASP A 412 42.99 6.30 49.59
C ASP A 412 43.17 6.37 51.11
N THR A 413 42.30 5.68 51.85
CA THR A 413 42.39 5.56 53.32
C THR A 413 43.67 4.83 53.71
N LYS A 414 44.00 3.73 53.04
CA LYS A 414 45.22 2.95 53.35
C LYS A 414 46.49 3.71 53.03
N ILE A 415 46.53 4.44 51.91
CA ILE A 415 47.64 5.35 51.57
C ILE A 415 47.84 6.37 52.70
N SER A 416 46.76 7.00 53.15
CA SER A 416 46.81 8.02 54.22
C SER A 416 47.28 7.44 55.56
N GLU A 417 46.81 6.25 55.91
CA GLU A 417 47.23 5.52 57.12
C GLU A 417 48.75 5.26 57.11
N ILE A 418 49.27 4.72 56.01
CA ILE A 418 50.70 4.39 55.87
C ILE A 418 51.56 5.66 55.80
N GLN A 419 51.07 6.71 55.14
CA GLN A 419 51.74 8.02 55.10
C GLN A 419 51.89 8.60 56.51
N ASN A 420 50.88 8.47 57.36
CA ASN A 420 50.93 8.90 58.75
C ASN A 420 51.92 8.04 59.57
N GLN A 421 51.87 6.71 59.42
CA GLN A 421 52.82 5.81 60.08
C GLN A 421 54.28 6.15 59.73
N LEU A 422 54.58 6.44 58.45
CA LEU A 422 55.91 6.86 58.01
C LEU A 422 56.31 8.21 58.63
N THR A 423 55.37 9.16 58.73
CA THR A 423 55.62 10.48 59.31
C THR A 423 55.97 10.37 60.79
N GLU A 424 55.20 9.59 61.56
CA GLU A 424 55.47 9.34 62.98
C GLU A 424 56.79 8.59 63.18
N PHE A 425 57.06 7.57 62.36
CA PHE A 425 58.30 6.82 62.40
C PHE A 425 59.52 7.71 62.16
N ASN A 426 59.49 8.56 61.13
CA ASN A 426 60.59 9.46 60.80
C ASN A 426 60.83 10.48 61.94
N LYS A 427 59.76 10.99 62.56
CA LYS A 427 59.89 11.87 63.73
C LYS A 427 60.61 11.19 64.89
N ASP A 428 60.23 9.95 65.22
CA ASP A 428 60.89 9.20 66.29
C ASP A 428 62.34 8.85 65.92
N LYS A 429 62.60 8.51 64.66
CA LYS A 429 63.96 8.26 64.14
C LYS A 429 64.85 9.50 64.27
N THR A 430 64.37 10.68 63.89
CA THR A 430 65.08 11.96 64.08
C THR A 430 65.36 12.22 65.57
N ASN A 431 64.41 11.93 66.46
CA ASN A 431 64.66 12.05 67.90
C ASN A 431 65.79 11.11 68.37
N LYS A 432 65.80 9.85 67.92
CA LYS A 432 66.90 8.90 68.21
C LYS A 432 68.24 9.35 67.64
N PHE A 433 68.25 9.98 66.48
CA PHE A 433 69.48 10.56 65.94
C PHE A 433 69.97 11.76 66.77
N ASN A 434 69.07 12.60 67.28
CA ASN A 434 69.41 13.69 68.17
C ASN A 434 70.00 13.20 69.50
N GLU A 435 69.49 12.10 70.06
CA GLU A 435 70.09 11.42 71.21
C GLU A 435 71.54 10.97 70.91
N LEU A 436 71.79 10.36 69.74
CA LEU A 436 73.14 10.00 69.28
C LEU A 436 74.06 11.22 69.16
N LYS A 437 73.56 12.31 68.59
CA LYS A 437 74.30 13.57 68.45
C LYS A 437 74.72 14.12 69.82
N GLN A 438 73.81 14.08 70.80
CA GLN A 438 74.10 14.49 72.17
C GLN A 438 75.20 13.63 72.81
N THR A 439 75.12 12.29 72.70
CA THR A 439 76.15 11.38 73.20
C THR A 439 77.52 11.68 72.56
N ARG A 440 77.57 11.92 71.25
CA ARG A 440 78.81 12.31 70.55
C ARG A 440 79.41 13.60 71.11
N SER A 441 78.58 14.60 71.39
CA SER A 441 79.02 15.86 72.01
C SER A 441 79.51 15.67 73.44
N GLN A 442 78.87 14.79 74.22
CA GLN A 442 79.35 14.43 75.57
C GLN A 442 80.72 13.76 75.53
N ILE A 443 80.94 12.87 74.55
CA ILE A 443 82.26 12.26 74.30
C ILE A 443 83.29 13.34 73.95
N ASP A 444 82.97 14.30 73.07
CA ASP A 444 83.89 15.40 72.74
C ASP A 444 84.26 16.24 73.97
N ALA A 445 83.28 16.55 74.82
CA ALA A 445 83.52 17.28 76.06
C ALA A 445 84.47 16.50 76.98
N PHE A 446 84.22 15.18 77.14
CA PHE A 446 85.07 14.30 77.93
C PHE A 446 86.50 14.23 77.38
N ILE A 447 86.67 14.01 76.07
CA ILE A 447 87.98 13.96 75.40
C ILE A 447 88.72 15.28 75.61
N ASN A 448 88.06 16.43 75.35
CA ASN A 448 88.69 17.74 75.44
C ASN A 448 89.12 18.11 76.86
N ALA A 449 88.34 17.73 77.88
CA ALA A 449 88.69 17.97 79.27
C ALA A 449 89.92 17.17 79.73
N ASN A 450 90.19 16.02 79.09
CA ASN A 450 91.19 15.05 79.56
C ASN A 450 92.40 14.89 78.63
N LYS A 451 92.38 15.48 77.42
CA LYS A 451 93.39 15.27 76.36
C LYS A 451 94.84 15.59 76.74
N ASN A 452 95.05 16.54 77.65
CA ASN A 452 96.39 16.97 78.07
C ASN A 452 96.89 16.25 79.32
N ASN A 453 96.10 15.33 79.89
CA ASN A 453 96.49 14.58 81.08
C ASN A 453 97.16 13.25 80.66
N PRO A 454 98.47 13.06 80.94
CA PRO A 454 99.21 11.87 80.52
C PRO A 454 98.67 10.58 81.13
N ASN A 455 97.99 10.65 82.28
CA ASN A 455 97.41 9.47 82.94
C ASN A 455 96.17 8.92 82.22
N TYR A 456 95.59 9.67 81.26
CA TYR A 456 94.38 9.23 80.54
C TYR A 456 94.60 9.05 79.03
N THR A 457 95.85 9.07 78.54
CA THR A 457 96.13 9.03 77.09
C THR A 457 95.52 7.81 76.39
N ALA A 458 95.62 6.62 76.98
CA ALA A 458 95.02 5.40 76.41
C ALA A 458 93.49 5.48 76.35
N LEU A 459 92.88 5.97 77.43
CA LEU A 459 91.43 6.13 77.56
C LEU A 459 90.87 7.16 76.56
N VAL A 460 91.54 8.30 76.40
CA VAL A 460 91.20 9.32 75.40
C VAL A 460 91.30 8.76 73.97
N ARG A 461 92.37 8.01 73.67
CA ARG A 461 92.57 7.38 72.35
C ARG A 461 91.47 6.36 72.05
N ASP A 462 91.17 5.46 72.99
CA ASP A 462 90.20 4.38 72.78
C ASP A 462 88.77 4.94 72.60
N LEU A 463 88.41 5.97 73.38
CA LEU A 463 87.12 6.67 73.23
C LEU A 463 87.04 7.46 71.90
N THR A 464 88.15 8.06 71.47
CA THR A 464 88.25 8.72 70.14
C THR A 464 88.01 7.71 69.02
N ASN A 465 88.66 6.55 69.08
CA ASN A 465 88.50 5.48 68.10
C ASN A 465 87.07 4.93 68.07
N ALA A 466 86.46 4.72 69.24
CA ALA A 466 85.07 4.27 69.34
C ALA A 466 84.09 5.28 68.69
N LYS A 467 84.31 6.58 68.92
CA LYS A 467 83.53 7.64 68.27
C LYS A 467 83.71 7.64 66.76
N GLU A 468 84.94 7.58 66.26
CA GLU A 468 85.24 7.61 64.83
C GLU A 468 84.64 6.37 64.11
N ALA A 469 84.69 5.19 64.74
CA ALA A 469 84.12 3.96 64.20
C ALA A 469 82.61 4.02 63.94
N LYS A 470 81.89 4.96 64.58
CA LYS A 470 80.45 5.17 64.39
C LYS A 470 80.11 6.46 63.65
N LYS A 471 81.08 7.18 63.09
CA LYS A 471 80.87 8.46 62.43
C LYS A 471 80.00 8.39 61.17
N SER A 472 80.05 7.27 60.46
CA SER A 472 79.24 7.03 59.26
C SER A 472 77.74 6.96 59.54
N VAL A 473 77.33 6.72 60.79
CA VAL A 473 75.91 6.70 61.18
C VAL A 473 75.36 8.12 61.17
N SER A 474 74.42 8.37 60.26
CA SER A 474 73.79 9.66 60.00
C SER A 474 72.27 9.58 60.24
N GLU A 475 71.56 10.69 60.04
CA GLU A 475 70.09 10.70 60.13
C GLU A 475 69.43 9.81 59.06
N SER A 476 70.11 9.57 57.94
CA SER A 476 69.61 8.71 56.86
C SER A 476 69.86 7.22 57.11
N SER A 477 70.75 6.85 58.04
CA SER A 477 70.99 5.46 58.45
C SER A 477 69.72 4.82 59.01
N ASN A 478 69.63 3.49 59.04
CA ASN A 478 68.46 2.83 59.61
C ASN A 478 68.27 3.20 61.09
N LYS A 479 67.02 3.26 61.56
CA LYS A 479 66.75 3.59 62.97
C LYS A 479 67.46 2.63 63.94
N SER A 480 67.51 1.34 63.59
CA SER A 480 68.24 0.32 64.35
C SER A 480 69.74 0.61 64.45
N GLU A 481 70.36 1.05 63.36
CA GLU A 481 71.79 1.43 63.31
C GLU A 481 72.06 2.67 64.18
N ILE A 482 71.16 3.66 64.15
CA ILE A 482 71.24 4.87 64.99
C ILE A 482 71.18 4.49 66.47
N ILE A 483 70.23 3.64 66.86
CA ILE A 483 70.07 3.17 68.25
C ILE A 483 71.32 2.38 68.68
N ALA A 484 71.77 1.41 67.87
CA ALA A 484 72.92 0.58 68.19
C ALA A 484 74.21 1.39 68.31
N ALA A 485 74.41 2.38 67.41
CA ALA A 485 75.54 3.30 67.50
C ALA A 485 75.48 4.15 68.77
N ASN A 486 74.29 4.66 69.15
CA ASN A 486 74.14 5.45 70.36
C ASN A 486 74.46 4.61 71.60
N GLN A 487 73.89 3.41 71.71
CA GLN A 487 74.13 2.50 72.83
C GLN A 487 75.62 2.14 72.96
N ALA A 488 76.28 1.81 71.84
CA ALA A 488 77.71 1.51 71.84
C ALA A 488 78.56 2.71 72.31
N LEU A 489 78.22 3.93 71.88
CA LEU A 489 78.93 5.14 72.31
C LEU A 489 78.64 5.51 73.77
N GLN A 490 77.41 5.34 74.24
CA GLN A 490 77.06 5.53 75.65
C GLN A 490 77.84 4.55 76.54
N GLN A 491 77.92 3.28 76.15
CA GLN A 491 78.69 2.26 76.87
C GLN A 491 80.20 2.58 76.87
N ALA A 492 80.76 3.02 75.74
CA ALA A 492 82.15 3.43 75.65
C ALA A 492 82.44 4.66 76.55
N LEU A 493 81.56 5.66 76.54
CA LEU A 493 81.67 6.84 77.41
C LEU A 493 81.59 6.45 78.89
N GLN A 494 80.64 5.59 79.27
CA GLN A 494 80.51 5.11 80.64
C GLN A 494 81.74 4.33 81.09
N THR A 495 82.26 3.45 80.25
CA THR A 495 83.49 2.68 80.52
C THR A 495 84.68 3.62 80.74
N ALA A 496 84.82 4.64 79.89
CA ALA A 496 85.84 5.68 80.03
C ALA A 496 85.66 6.51 81.30
N GLN A 497 84.44 6.88 81.68
CA GLN A 497 84.17 7.59 82.93
C GLN A 497 84.56 6.74 84.16
N SER A 498 84.15 5.47 84.20
CA SER A 498 84.49 4.55 85.29
C SER A 498 86.00 4.31 85.38
N ALA A 499 86.67 4.08 84.24
CA ALA A 499 88.12 3.91 84.19
C ALA A 499 88.87 5.17 84.65
N LYS A 500 88.36 6.37 84.31
CA LYS A 500 88.90 7.63 84.81
C LYS A 500 88.76 7.74 86.32
N THR A 501 87.58 7.44 86.88
CA THR A 501 87.37 7.44 88.34
C THR A 501 88.33 6.50 89.05
N GLU A 502 88.54 5.31 88.52
CA GLU A 502 89.48 4.34 89.09
C GLU A 502 90.94 4.78 88.96
N ALA A 503 91.32 5.38 87.82
CA ALA A 503 92.65 5.97 87.64
C ALA A 503 92.88 7.14 88.61
N ASP A 504 91.87 7.99 88.84
CA ASP A 504 91.91 9.08 89.82
C ASP A 504 92.09 8.56 91.24
N ARG A 505 91.34 7.51 91.60
CA ARG A 505 91.45 6.84 92.90
C ARG A 505 92.86 6.25 93.09
N THR A 506 93.36 5.50 92.11
CA THR A 506 94.67 4.85 92.16
C THR A 506 95.81 5.86 92.22
N ASN A 507 95.71 6.95 91.45
CA ASN A 507 96.69 8.03 91.46
C ASN A 507 96.64 8.83 92.78
N GLY A 508 95.45 9.03 93.34
CA GLY A 508 95.23 9.58 94.68
C GLY A 508 95.87 8.71 95.77
N ASP A 509 95.63 7.39 95.75
CA ASP A 509 96.21 6.41 96.67
C ASP A 509 97.74 6.35 96.54
N ALA A 510 98.27 6.38 95.32
CA ALA A 510 99.71 6.42 95.07
C ALA A 510 100.35 7.71 95.59
N LYS A 511 99.70 8.87 95.37
CA LYS A 511 100.13 10.16 95.89
C LYS A 511 100.05 10.21 97.43
N ALA A 512 99.02 9.62 98.03
CA ALA A 512 98.88 9.49 99.48
C ALA A 512 99.98 8.60 100.06
N LYS A 513 100.23 7.41 99.49
CA LYS A 513 101.35 6.53 99.88
C LYS A 513 102.71 7.19 99.74
N LEU A 514 102.92 7.96 98.67
CA LEU A 514 104.15 8.73 98.47
C LEU A 514 104.27 9.84 99.53
N SER A 515 103.19 10.55 99.86
CA SER A 515 103.18 11.58 100.89
C SER A 515 103.39 11.02 102.30
N THR A 516 102.82 9.84 102.62
CA THR A 516 103.08 9.12 103.86
C THR A 516 104.54 8.67 103.92
N SER A 517 105.06 8.07 102.84
CA SER A 517 106.48 7.67 102.76
C SER A 517 107.43 8.86 102.88
N LEU A 518 107.07 10.02 102.31
CA LEU A 518 107.83 11.25 102.43
C LEU A 518 107.77 11.83 103.86
N THR A 519 106.63 11.70 104.53
CA THR A 519 106.46 12.10 105.95
C THR A 519 107.25 11.17 106.87
N THR A 520 107.18 9.86 106.66
CA THR A 520 107.97 8.86 107.40
C THR A 520 109.47 9.05 107.15
N ALA A 521 109.89 9.37 105.91
CA ALA A 521 111.26 9.72 105.61
C ALA A 521 111.69 11.02 106.32
N LYS A 522 110.83 12.04 106.38
CA LYS A 522 111.09 13.27 107.15
C LYS A 522 111.17 13.02 108.67
N GLU A 523 110.36 12.13 109.23
CA GLU A 523 110.44 11.73 110.65
C GLU A 523 111.68 10.88 110.96
N LEU A 524 112.09 9.98 110.06
CA LEU A 524 113.36 9.23 110.16
C LEU A 524 114.58 10.17 110.12
N VAL A 525 114.56 11.16 109.23
CA VAL A 525 115.58 12.22 109.21
C VAL A 525 115.57 13.02 110.52
N LYS A 526 114.40 13.28 111.12
CA LYS A 526 114.30 13.98 112.41
C LYS A 526 114.86 13.15 113.58
N LYS A 527 114.64 11.83 113.60
CA LYS A 527 115.18 10.90 114.61
C LYS A 527 116.68 10.57 114.47
N LEU A 528 117.32 10.96 113.37
CA LEU A 528 118.76 10.81 113.16
C LEU A 528 119.56 12.06 113.58
N VAL A 529 118.86 13.11 114.05
CA VAL A 529 119.45 14.42 114.42
C VAL A 529 119.27 14.72 115.93
N ASP A 530 118.55 13.87 116.66
CA ASP A 530 118.56 13.78 118.14
C ASP A 530 119.40 12.57 118.56
#